data_AF-A0A958W3Z3-F1
#
_entry.id   AF-A0A958W3Z3-F1
#
_cell.length_a   1.000
_cell.length_b   1.000
_cell.length_c   1.000
_cell.angle_alpha   90.00
_cell.angle_beta   90.00
_cell.angle_gamma   90.00
#
_symmetry.space_group_name_H-M   'P 1'
#
loop_
_entity.id
_entity.type
_entity.pdbx_description
1 polymer ?
#
loop_
_entity_poly.entity_id
_entity_poly.type
_entity_poly.pdbx_seq_one_letter_code
_entity_poly.pdbx_strand_id
1 'polypeptide(L)'
;MDKAILEKYQPVIGLEVHAQLLTKSKIYNSDSAAFGGEPNTHVGVVSLAHPGTLPKLNKQVVVQAIKMGLACHCEISRYQIFDRKNYFYP
;
A
#
# COMPACT_ATOMS: atom_id res chain seq x y z
N MET A 1 -12.24 33.79 0.11
CA MET A 1 -12.72 33.31 1.43
C MET A 1 -12.80 34.53 2.33
N ASP A 2 -13.92 34.74 3.00
CA ASP A 2 -14.11 35.92 3.86
C ASP A 2 -13.04 35.96 4.95
N LYS A 3 -12.39 37.11 5.13
CA LYS A 3 -11.32 37.31 6.09
C LYS A 3 -11.82 37.09 7.52
N ALA A 4 -13.08 37.44 7.79
CA ALA A 4 -13.73 37.20 9.08
C ALA A 4 -13.83 35.71 9.44
N ILE A 5 -13.96 34.83 8.46
CA ILE A 5 -14.01 33.37 8.68
C ILE A 5 -12.63 32.83 9.03
N LEU A 6 -11.58 33.29 8.34
CA LEU A 6 -10.19 32.87 8.58
C LEU A 6 -9.66 33.31 9.95
N GLU A 7 -10.15 34.44 10.47
CA GLU A 7 -9.75 34.96 11.79
C GLU A 7 -10.46 34.26 12.96
N LYS A 8 -11.68 33.72 12.72
CA LYS A 8 -12.49 33.06 13.76
C LYS A 8 -12.21 31.55 13.88
N TYR A 9 -11.79 30.91 12.79
CA TYR A 9 -11.64 29.46 12.73
C TYR A 9 -10.27 29.05 12.19
N GLN A 10 -9.67 28.04 12.80
CA GLN A 10 -8.42 27.44 12.36
C GLN A 10 -8.68 26.09 11.67
N PRO A 11 -8.24 25.88 10.42
CA PRO A 11 -8.36 24.59 9.77
C PRO A 11 -7.36 23.59 10.36
N VAL A 12 -7.83 22.36 10.62
CA VAL A 12 -7.00 21.22 11.01
C VAL A 12 -7.10 20.19 9.89
N ILE A 13 -5.98 19.90 9.22
CA ILE A 13 -5.94 19.09 8.00
C ILE A 13 -4.98 17.91 8.22
N GLY A 14 -5.46 16.70 7.96
CA GLY A 14 -4.65 15.49 7.86
C GLY A 14 -4.66 14.97 6.43
N LEU A 15 -3.57 14.35 6.00
CA LEU A 15 -3.43 13.74 4.68
C LEU A 15 -3.17 12.25 4.84
N GLU A 16 -3.85 11.44 4.03
CA GLU A 16 -3.55 10.02 3.83
C GLU A 16 -3.01 9.85 2.42
N VAL A 17 -1.81 9.28 2.30
CA VAL A 17 -1.12 9.13 1.02
C VAL A 17 -0.79 7.66 0.81
N HIS A 18 -1.32 7.08 -0.26
CA HIS A 18 -0.93 5.76 -0.75
C HIS A 18 0.01 5.92 -1.94
N ALA A 19 1.19 5.29 -1.87
CA ALA A 19 2.20 5.31 -2.92
C ALA A 19 2.48 3.89 -3.43
N GLN A 20 2.49 3.72 -4.74
CA GLN A 20 2.80 2.43 -5.37
C GLN A 20 4.31 2.18 -5.38
N LEU A 21 4.73 1.09 -4.74
CA LEU A 21 6.12 0.64 -4.74
C LEU A 21 6.52 0.06 -6.10
N LEU A 22 7.61 0.57 -6.68
CA LEU A 22 8.17 0.11 -7.95
C LEU A 22 8.90 -1.22 -7.77
N THR A 23 8.13 -2.29 -7.66
CA THR A 23 8.61 -3.67 -7.55
C THR A 23 8.28 -4.45 -8.82
N LYS A 24 9.04 -5.52 -9.11
CA LYS A 24 8.80 -6.35 -10.31
C LYS A 24 7.57 -7.25 -10.17
N SER A 25 7.35 -7.79 -8.97
CA SER A 25 6.24 -8.67 -8.65
C SER A 25 5.38 -8.08 -7.53
N LYS A 26 4.12 -8.50 -7.43
CA LYS A 26 3.19 -8.04 -6.38
C LYS A 26 3.68 -8.37 -4.97
N ILE A 27 2.99 -7.81 -3.97
CA ILE A 27 3.37 -7.93 -2.56
C ILE A 27 3.27 -9.36 -2.00
N TYR A 28 2.28 -10.14 -2.46
CA TYR A 28 1.98 -11.47 -1.89
C TYR A 28 2.10 -12.64 -2.88
N ASN A 29 2.49 -12.39 -4.13
CA ASN A 29 2.66 -13.41 -5.16
C ASN A 29 3.68 -12.96 -6.22
N SER A 30 3.95 -13.84 -7.19
CA SER A 30 4.94 -13.63 -8.25
C SER A 30 4.40 -12.92 -9.49
N ASP A 31 3.12 -12.56 -9.55
CA ASP A 31 2.54 -11.88 -10.71
C ASP A 31 3.21 -10.51 -10.91
N SER A 32 3.26 -10.05 -12.16
CA SER A 32 3.81 -8.73 -12.51
C SER A 32 3.12 -7.60 -11.75
N ALA A 33 3.92 -6.64 -11.26
CA ALA A 33 3.43 -5.38 -10.70
C ALA A 33 3.54 -4.20 -11.69
N ALA A 34 3.86 -4.49 -12.96
CA ALA A 34 3.93 -3.47 -14.00
C ALA A 34 2.57 -2.81 -14.22
N PHE A 35 2.60 -1.52 -14.52
CA PHE A 35 1.41 -0.75 -14.88
C PHE A 35 1.01 -1.01 -16.34
N GLY A 36 -0.29 -1.04 -16.61
CA GLY A 36 -0.86 -1.35 -17.93
C GLY A 36 -1.08 -2.84 -18.16
N GLY A 37 -1.09 -3.25 -19.43
CA GLY A 37 -1.40 -4.61 -19.86
C GLY A 37 -2.88 -4.83 -20.16
N GLU A 38 -3.19 -5.93 -20.85
CA GLU A 38 -4.57 -6.32 -21.15
C GLU A 38 -5.29 -6.77 -19.86
N PRO A 39 -6.63 -6.64 -19.78
CA PRO A 39 -7.40 -7.08 -18.62
C PRO A 39 -7.10 -8.53 -18.24
N ASN A 40 -6.87 -8.78 -16.94
CA ASN A 40 -6.62 -10.11 -16.39
C ASN A 40 -5.37 -10.84 -16.96
N THR A 41 -4.34 -10.11 -17.41
CA THR A 41 -3.08 -10.71 -17.89
C THR A 41 -1.94 -10.69 -16.87
N HIS A 42 -2.06 -9.88 -15.82
CA HIS A 42 -1.10 -9.84 -14.70
C HIS A 42 -1.70 -10.46 -13.44
N VAL A 43 -2.34 -11.62 -13.58
CA VAL A 43 -3.01 -12.33 -12.47
C VAL A 43 -2.71 -13.82 -12.50
N GLY A 44 -2.60 -14.41 -11.32
CA GLY A 44 -2.61 -15.84 -11.08
C GLY A 44 -3.56 -16.21 -9.94
N VAL A 45 -3.53 -17.47 -9.53
CA VAL A 45 -4.47 -18.04 -8.55
C VAL A 45 -4.51 -17.30 -7.21
N VAL A 46 -3.38 -16.74 -6.77
CA VAL A 46 -3.30 -15.95 -5.52
C VAL A 46 -3.92 -14.56 -5.70
N SER A 47 -3.67 -13.89 -6.85
CA SER A 47 -4.27 -12.58 -7.14
C SER A 47 -5.79 -12.66 -7.25
N LEU A 48 -6.29 -13.78 -7.78
CA LEU A 48 -7.72 -14.07 -7.92
C LEU A 48 -8.34 -14.67 -6.65
N ALA A 49 -7.57 -14.78 -5.56
CA ALA A 49 -8.02 -15.31 -4.28
C ALA A 49 -8.72 -16.68 -4.36
N HIS A 50 -8.21 -17.59 -5.20
CA HIS A 50 -8.76 -18.94 -5.29
C HIS A 50 -8.70 -19.65 -3.93
N PRO A 51 -9.70 -20.49 -3.60
CA PRO A 51 -9.69 -21.30 -2.39
C PRO A 51 -8.40 -22.13 -2.27
N GLY A 52 -7.81 -22.14 -1.07
CA GLY A 52 -6.60 -22.91 -0.77
C GLY A 52 -5.28 -22.22 -1.11
N THR A 53 -5.30 -21.00 -1.65
CA THR A 53 -4.07 -20.23 -1.90
C THR A 53 -3.55 -19.54 -0.63
N LEU A 54 -2.22 -19.30 -0.57
CA LEU A 54 -1.55 -18.64 0.56
C LEU A 54 -0.67 -17.48 0.08
N PRO A 55 -0.61 -16.35 0.82
CA PRO A 55 0.24 -15.22 0.47
C PRO A 55 1.71 -15.49 0.82
N LYS A 56 2.63 -14.98 -0.01
CA LYS A 56 4.07 -14.98 0.26
C LYS A 56 4.63 -13.57 0.10
N LEU A 57 5.11 -13.01 1.21
CA LEU A 57 5.60 -11.62 1.25
C LEU A 57 6.81 -11.39 0.32
N ASN A 58 6.74 -10.30 -0.44
CA ASN A 58 7.81 -9.82 -1.28
C ASN A 58 8.88 -9.08 -0.46
N LYS A 59 10.12 -9.59 -0.50
CA LYS A 59 11.27 -9.01 0.22
C LYS A 59 11.55 -7.55 -0.19
N GLN A 60 11.36 -7.20 -1.47
CA GLN A 60 11.64 -5.85 -1.95
C GLN A 60 10.64 -4.82 -1.42
N VAL A 61 9.39 -5.24 -1.18
CA VAL A 61 8.39 -4.38 -0.52
C VAL A 61 8.88 -3.98 0.88
N VAL A 62 9.39 -4.93 1.66
CA VAL A 62 9.93 -4.66 3.00
C VAL A 62 11.13 -3.71 2.94
N VAL A 63 12.06 -3.94 2.02
CA VAL A 63 13.24 -3.08 1.84
C VAL A 63 12.83 -1.65 1.50
N GLN A 64 11.92 -1.47 0.54
CA GLN A 64 11.46 -0.14 0.13
C GLN A 64 10.64 0.55 1.23
N ALA A 65 9.79 -0.18 1.96
CA ALA A 65 9.03 0.36 3.09
C ALA A 65 9.95 0.85 4.23
N ILE A 66 10.98 0.09 4.59
CA ILE A 66 11.98 0.52 5.60
C ILE A 66 12.73 1.75 5.11
N LYS A 67 13.17 1.77 3.84
CA LYS A 67 13.82 2.95 3.25
C LYS A 67 12.94 4.19 3.33
N MET A 68 11.65 4.05 3.03
CA MET A 68 10.70 5.16 3.13
C MET A 68 10.58 5.66 4.58
N GLY A 69 10.42 4.75 5.55
CA GLY A 69 10.39 5.13 6.97
C GLY A 69 11.63 5.90 7.42
N LEU A 70 12.82 5.42 7.05
CA LEU A 70 14.08 6.12 7.35
C LEU A 70 14.18 7.49 6.66
N ALA A 71 13.75 7.59 5.39
CA ALA A 71 13.73 8.85 4.66
C ALA A 71 12.75 9.88 5.26
N CYS A 72 11.67 9.40 5.89
CA CYS A 72 10.71 10.23 6.63
C CYS A 72 11.09 10.44 8.11
N HIS A 73 12.31 10.06 8.52
CA HIS A 73 12.78 10.16 9.90
C HIS A 73 11.90 9.42 10.92
N CYS A 74 11.27 8.33 10.52
CA CYS A 74 10.50 7.47 11.41
C CYS A 74 11.42 6.51 12.19
N GLU A 75 10.97 6.11 13.39
CA GLU A 75 11.54 4.97 14.10
C GLU A 75 11.00 3.65 13.53
N ILE A 76 11.89 2.71 13.23
CA ILE A 76 11.52 1.44 12.59
C ILE A 76 11.29 0.37 13.65
N SER A 77 10.05 -0.12 13.75
CA SER A 77 9.73 -1.27 14.61
C SER A 77 10.51 -2.52 14.21
N ARG A 78 11.01 -3.24 15.21
CA ARG A 78 11.72 -4.52 15.03
C ARG A 78 10.78 -5.69 14.75
N TYR A 79 9.51 -5.57 15.13
CA TYR A 79 8.48 -6.59 14.96
C TYR A 79 7.26 -5.97 14.31
N GLN A 80 6.87 -6.52 13.16
CA GLN A 80 5.71 -6.08 12.38
C GLN A 80 4.87 -7.31 12.01
N ILE A 81 3.56 -7.13 11.99
CA ILE A 81 2.58 -8.16 11.64
C ILE A 81 1.72 -7.60 10.50
N PHE A 82 1.27 -8.48 9.61
CA PHE A 82 0.28 -8.13 8.59
C PHE A 82 -1.11 -8.58 9.06
N ASP A 83 -2.05 -7.64 9.12
CA ASP A 83 -3.44 -7.87 9.53
C ASP A 83 -4.39 -7.91 8.32
N ARG A 84 -5.58 -8.50 8.52
CA ARG A 84 -6.64 -8.53 7.51
C ARG A 84 -7.64 -7.42 7.76
N LYS A 85 -7.79 -6.49 6.80
CA LYS A 85 -8.87 -5.49 6.76
C LYS A 85 -10.03 -6.04 5.94
N ASN A 86 -11.05 -6.61 6.60
CA ASN A 86 -12.16 -7.31 5.92
C ASN A 86 -13.28 -6.34 5.53
N TYR A 87 -13.65 -6.32 4.25
CA TYR A 87 -14.81 -5.61 3.69
C TYR A 87 -15.19 -6.23 2.34
N PHE A 88 -16.42 -6.04 1.87
CA PHE A 88 -16.88 -6.55 0.57
C PHE A 88 -16.75 -5.48 -0.51
N TYR A 89 -16.08 -5.80 -1.62
CA TYR A 89 -15.97 -4.96 -2.82
C TYR A 89 -15.62 -5.84 -4.04
N PRO A 90 -16.24 -5.66 -5.23
CA PRO A 90 -15.91 -6.41 -6.45
C PRO A 90 -14.55 -6.07 -7.08
#